data_AF-A0A828S020-F1
#
_entry.id   AF-A0A828S020-F1
#
_cell.length_a   1.000
_cell.length_b   1.000
_cell.length_c   1.000
_cell.angle_alpha   90.00
_cell.angle_beta   90.00
_cell.angle_gamma   90.00
#
_symmetry.space_group_name_H-M   'P 1'
#
loop_
_entity.id
_entity.type
_entity.pdbx_description
1 polymer ?
#
loop_
_entity_poly.entity_id
_entity_poly.type
_entity_poly.pdbx_seq_one_letter_code
_entity_poly.pdbx_strand_id
1 'polypeptide(L)'
;MMNKKWLNILLSMATALTVVMGCSNEEEKSVSVAETIEVTVAPKYVFMFIGDGMSQVQVNTAQVYTGSDGEGEITTNNLNFTAFPTVGLVTTHNSTSFVPDSASTATALSSGVKTHSGVIGLEANKTKVTESITEKLKLAGKKLEL
;
A
#
# COMPACT_ATOMS: atom_id res chain seq x y z
N MET A 1 -11.49 -52.24 -44.80
CA MET A 1 -10.18 -51.60 -44.64
C MET A 1 -10.35 -50.09 -44.73
N MET A 2 -10.22 -49.37 -43.61
CA MET A 2 -10.42 -47.93 -43.58
C MET A 2 -9.21 -47.21 -44.21
N ASN A 3 -9.48 -46.29 -45.13
CA ASN A 3 -8.48 -45.72 -46.03
C ASN A 3 -7.57 -44.72 -45.25
N LYS A 4 -6.24 -44.86 -45.32
CA LYS A 4 -5.28 -44.13 -44.46
C LYS A 4 -5.42 -42.60 -44.51
N LYS A 5 -5.95 -42.07 -45.61
CA LYS A 5 -6.26 -40.63 -45.77
C LYS A 5 -7.35 -40.15 -44.81
N TRP A 6 -8.37 -40.96 -44.55
CA TRP A 6 -9.46 -40.64 -43.63
C TRP A 6 -9.02 -40.74 -42.17
N LEU A 7 -8.09 -41.66 -41.87
CA LEU A 7 -7.51 -41.78 -40.54
C LEU A 7 -6.65 -40.56 -40.18
N ASN A 8 -5.88 -40.01 -41.12
CA ASN A 8 -5.07 -38.80 -40.90
C ASN A 8 -5.93 -37.54 -40.77
N ILE A 9 -7.05 -37.45 -41.49
CA ILE A 9 -7.99 -36.33 -41.37
C ILE A 9 -8.69 -36.37 -40.00
N LEU A 10 -9.14 -37.54 -39.54
CA LEU A 10 -9.74 -37.69 -38.22
C LEU A 10 -8.74 -37.40 -37.09
N LEU A 11 -7.47 -37.80 -37.26
CA LEU A 11 -6.42 -37.51 -36.28
C LEU A 11 -6.07 -36.01 -36.21
N SER A 12 -6.06 -35.32 -37.35
CA SER A 12 -5.87 -33.86 -37.42
C SER A 12 -7.05 -33.06 -36.84
N MET A 13 -8.27 -33.59 -36.96
CA MET A 13 -9.46 -32.92 -36.43
C MET A 13 -9.59 -33.12 -34.92
N ALA A 14 -9.14 -34.28 -34.41
CA ALA A 14 -9.07 -34.57 -32.99
C ALA A 14 -8.03 -33.71 -32.25
N THR A 15 -6.85 -33.47 -32.85
CA THR A 15 -5.83 -32.59 -32.28
C THR A 15 -6.24 -31.12 -32.28
N ALA A 16 -6.99 -30.66 -33.30
CA ALA A 16 -7.57 -29.32 -33.32
C ALA A 16 -8.63 -29.13 -32.24
N LEU A 17 -9.45 -30.16 -31.95
CA LEU A 17 -10.50 -30.08 -30.94
C LEU A 17 -9.95 -30.03 -29.50
N THR A 18 -8.82 -30.69 -29.23
CA THR A 18 -8.14 -30.61 -27.92
C THR A 18 -7.52 -29.25 -27.63
N VAL A 19 -7.16 -28.47 -28.66
CA VAL A 19 -6.61 -27.11 -28.48
C VAL A 19 -7.70 -26.11 -28.09
N VAL A 20 -8.96 -26.33 -28.52
CA VAL A 20 -10.08 -25.41 -28.25
C VAL A 20 -10.67 -25.61 -26.84
N MET A 21 -10.54 -26.80 -26.24
CA MET A 21 -11.04 -27.09 -24.88
C MET A 21 -10.06 -26.74 -23.74
N GLY A 22 -8.87 -26.21 -24.07
CA GLY A 22 -7.86 -25.78 -23.10
C GLY A 22 -7.98 -24.35 -22.57
N CYS A 23 -9.00 -23.59 -23.00
CA CYS A 23 -9.31 -22.30 -22.37
C CYS A 23 -10.14 -22.55 -21.12
N SER A 24 -9.46 -22.92 -20.02
CA SER A 24 -9.99 -22.70 -18.68
C SER A 24 -10.24 -21.21 -18.51
N ASN A 25 -11.48 -20.86 -18.12
CA ASN A 25 -11.81 -19.56 -17.59
C ASN A 25 -10.84 -19.23 -16.45
N GLU A 26 -9.83 -18.42 -16.73
CA GLU A 26 -9.28 -17.55 -15.70
C GLU A 26 -10.37 -16.52 -15.44
N GLU A 27 -11.05 -16.65 -14.30
CA GLU A 27 -11.71 -15.51 -13.69
C GLU A 27 -10.63 -14.43 -13.56
N GLU A 28 -10.61 -13.50 -14.51
CA GLU A 28 -10.02 -12.19 -14.29
C GLU A 28 -10.73 -11.62 -13.07
N LYS A 29 -10.12 -11.83 -11.91
CA LYS A 29 -10.50 -11.20 -10.66
C LYS A 29 -10.28 -9.72 -10.88
N SER A 30 -11.32 -9.06 -11.38
CA SER A 30 -11.38 -7.64 -11.64
C SER A 30 -10.83 -6.94 -10.41
N VAL A 31 -9.65 -6.34 -10.55
CA VAL A 31 -9.07 -5.47 -9.53
C VAL A 31 -10.13 -4.40 -9.27
N SER A 32 -10.78 -4.50 -8.12
CA SER A 32 -11.78 -3.53 -7.70
C SER A 32 -11.10 -2.17 -7.67
N VAL A 33 -11.44 -1.32 -8.64
CA VAL A 33 -11.05 0.09 -8.63
C VAL A 33 -11.48 0.62 -7.26
N ALA A 34 -10.50 1.03 -6.45
CA ALA A 34 -10.74 1.55 -5.12
C ALA A 34 -11.83 2.63 -5.23
N GLU A 35 -12.97 2.38 -4.59
CA GLU A 35 -14.07 3.33 -4.55
C GLU A 35 -13.55 4.61 -3.88
N THR A 36 -13.38 5.67 -4.67
CA THR A 36 -12.95 6.96 -4.16
C THR A 36 -14.07 7.49 -3.27
N ILE A 37 -13.92 7.32 -1.96
CA ILE A 37 -14.84 7.90 -0.99
C ILE A 37 -14.67 9.43 -1.08
N GLU A 38 -15.58 10.11 -1.79
CA GLU A 38 -15.66 11.57 -1.77
C GLU A 38 -16.13 12.02 -0.38
N VAL A 39 -15.17 12.35 0.47
CA VAL A 39 -15.45 12.99 1.74
C VAL A 39 -15.77 14.46 1.47
N THR A 40 -17.05 14.78 1.38
CA THR A 40 -17.55 16.15 1.10
C THR A 40 -17.60 17.05 2.34
N VAL A 41 -17.43 16.49 3.54
CA VAL A 41 -17.48 17.21 4.81
C VAL A 41 -16.10 17.28 5.44
N ALA A 42 -15.67 18.47 5.83
CA ALA A 42 -14.40 18.66 6.52
C ALA A 42 -14.36 17.83 7.82
N PRO A 43 -13.30 17.02 8.04
CA PRO A 43 -13.22 16.15 9.20
C PRO A 43 -13.11 16.95 10.50
N LYS A 44 -13.87 16.54 11.52
CA LYS A 44 -13.84 17.17 12.85
C LYS A 44 -12.60 16.77 13.66
N TYR A 45 -12.13 15.54 13.47
CA TYR A 45 -11.00 14.94 14.17
C TYR A 45 -10.05 14.30 13.15
N VAL A 46 -8.74 14.43 13.40
CA VAL A 46 -7.68 13.81 12.59
C VAL A 46 -6.76 13.07 13.55
N PHE A 47 -6.61 11.77 13.34
CA PHE A 47 -5.68 10.93 14.08
C PHE A 47 -4.59 10.47 13.13
N MET A 48 -3.33 10.70 13.48
CA MET A 48 -2.18 10.30 12.68
C MET A 48 -1.34 9.31 13.49
N PHE A 49 -1.30 8.06 13.04
CA PHE A 49 -0.48 7.01 13.64
C PHE A 49 0.81 6.85 12.83
N ILE A 50 1.96 6.97 13.48
CA ILE A 50 3.27 6.83 12.85
C ILE A 50 3.94 5.57 13.38
N GLY A 51 4.14 4.57 12.52
CA GLY A 51 5.02 3.44 12.80
C GLY A 51 6.44 3.77 12.34
N ASP A 52 7.31 4.20 13.24
CA ASP A 52 8.72 4.49 12.91
C ASP A 52 9.42 3.19 12.47
N GLY A 53 10.05 3.21 11.30
CA GLY A 53 10.70 2.04 10.70
C GLY A 53 9.75 0.94 10.19
N MET A 54 8.42 1.17 10.18
CA MET A 54 7.43 0.15 9.80
C MET A 54 7.37 -0.07 8.28
N SER A 55 8.06 -1.10 7.80
CA SER A 55 7.98 -1.55 6.41
C SER A 55 6.88 -2.59 6.19
N GLN A 56 6.47 -2.81 4.94
CA GLN A 56 5.47 -3.82 4.57
C GLN A 56 5.83 -5.22 5.10
N VAL A 57 7.13 -5.55 5.17
CA VAL A 57 7.61 -6.82 5.71
C VAL A 57 7.30 -6.94 7.19
N GLN A 58 7.50 -5.87 7.97
CA GLN A 58 7.18 -5.87 9.40
C GLN A 58 5.68 -6.00 9.64
N VAL A 59 4.85 -5.34 8.82
CA VAL A 59 3.40 -5.48 8.86
C VAL A 59 2.98 -6.93 8.60
N ASN A 60 3.55 -7.57 7.56
CA ASN A 60 3.27 -8.97 7.25
C ASN A 60 3.69 -9.93 8.39
N THR A 61 4.89 -9.74 8.95
CA THR A 61 5.36 -10.55 10.08
C THR A 61 4.41 -10.44 11.27
N ALA A 62 3.89 -9.25 11.57
CA ALA A 62 2.93 -9.05 12.66
C ALA A 62 1.58 -9.74 12.38
N GLN A 63 1.09 -9.73 11.13
CA GLN A 63 -0.13 -10.44 10.74
C GLN A 63 0.00 -11.96 10.91
N VAL A 64 1.13 -12.52 10.47
CA VAL A 64 1.45 -13.95 10.64
C VAL A 64 1.57 -14.29 12.12
N TYR A 65 2.30 -13.47 12.89
CA TYR A 65 2.45 -13.68 14.33
C TYR A 65 1.11 -13.68 15.08
N THR A 66 0.20 -12.77 14.71
CA THR A 66 -1.12 -12.64 15.35
C THR A 66 -2.10 -13.73 14.90
N GLY A 67 -1.90 -14.30 13.71
CA GLY A 67 -2.73 -15.41 13.20
C GLY A 67 -2.20 -16.80 13.57
N SER A 68 -0.92 -16.92 13.94
CA SER A 68 -0.32 -18.21 14.32
C SER A 68 -0.73 -18.57 15.75
N ASP A 69 -1.75 -19.42 15.88
CA ASP A 69 -2.36 -19.91 17.11
C ASP A 69 -1.66 -21.14 17.71
N GLY A 70 -0.43 -21.44 17.28
CA GLY A 70 0.43 -22.46 17.87
C GLY A 70 0.12 -23.91 17.44
N GLU A 71 -0.94 -24.12 16.65
CA GLU A 71 -1.36 -25.43 16.13
C GLU A 71 -0.62 -25.82 14.82
N GLY A 72 0.36 -25.03 14.39
CA GLY A 72 1.14 -25.28 13.16
C GLY A 72 0.46 -24.83 11.86
N GLU A 73 -0.73 -24.22 11.95
CA GLU A 73 -1.39 -23.58 10.83
C GLU A 73 -0.88 -22.13 10.67
N ILE A 74 -0.30 -21.81 9.51
CA ILE A 74 0.16 -20.45 9.22
C ILE A 74 -1.02 -19.67 8.66
N THR A 75 -1.76 -18.99 9.54
CA THR A 75 -2.81 -18.05 9.13
C THR A 75 -2.35 -16.61 9.33
N THR A 76 -2.82 -15.69 8.47
CA THR A 76 -2.58 -14.26 8.62
C THR A 76 -3.83 -13.61 9.17
N ASN A 77 -3.70 -12.89 10.30
CA ASN A 77 -4.79 -12.09 10.83
C ASN A 77 -4.59 -10.61 10.44
N ASN A 78 -5.68 -9.93 10.09
CA ASN A 78 -5.61 -8.51 9.73
C ASN A 78 -5.32 -7.66 10.97
N LEU A 79 -4.42 -6.69 10.83
CA LEU A 79 -4.20 -5.66 11.85
C LEU A 79 -5.28 -4.57 11.73
N ASN A 80 -5.56 -3.89 12.83
CA ASN A 80 -6.61 -2.85 12.86
C ASN A 80 -6.44 -1.76 11.78
N PHE A 81 -5.19 -1.40 11.45
CA PHE A 81 -4.91 -0.39 10.42
C PHE A 81 -4.87 -0.96 9.00
N THR A 82 -4.70 -2.28 8.81
CA THR A 82 -4.75 -2.90 7.48
C THR A 82 -6.19 -3.16 7.01
N ALA A 83 -7.16 -3.01 7.91
CA ALA A 83 -8.59 -3.05 7.61
C ALA A 83 -9.13 -1.70 7.08
N PHE A 84 -8.31 -0.65 6.97
CA PHE A 84 -8.77 0.63 6.42
C PHE A 84 -9.12 0.50 4.93
N PRO A 85 -10.19 1.18 4.46
CA PRO A 85 -10.70 1.02 3.10
C PRO A 85 -9.78 1.63 2.03
N THR A 86 -8.85 2.49 2.42
CA THR A 86 -7.94 3.20 1.51
C THR A 86 -6.50 2.94 1.89
N VAL A 87 -5.70 2.56 0.90
CA VAL A 87 -4.25 2.37 1.02
C VAL A 87 -3.55 3.27 0.00
N GLY A 88 -2.54 4.01 0.44
CA GLY A 88 -1.69 4.84 -0.41
C GLY A 88 -0.22 4.49 -0.22
N LEU A 89 0.56 4.52 -1.30
CA LEU A 89 2.02 4.41 -1.23
C LEU A 89 2.63 5.80 -1.25
N VAL A 90 3.52 6.09 -0.30
CA VAL A 90 4.23 7.36 -0.18
C VAL A 90 5.72 7.13 -0.41
N THR A 91 6.33 7.97 -1.24
CA THR A 91 7.78 7.93 -1.47
C THR A 91 8.52 8.74 -0.39
N THR A 92 9.22 8.02 0.49
CA THR A 92 9.89 8.60 1.68
C THR A 92 11.25 9.23 1.41
N HIS A 93 11.72 9.25 0.16
CA HIS A 93 13.04 9.82 -0.17
C HIS A 93 13.15 11.27 0.33
N ASN A 94 14.32 11.60 0.87
CA ASN A 94 14.61 12.93 1.38
C ASN A 94 15.24 13.81 0.29
N SER A 95 15.49 15.10 0.56
CA SER A 95 16.06 16.02 -0.45
C SER A 95 17.51 15.67 -0.85
N THR A 96 18.24 14.95 0.01
CA THR A 96 19.67 14.65 -0.19
C THR A 96 20.04 13.18 -0.06
N SER A 97 19.14 12.34 0.46
CA SER A 97 19.43 10.94 0.75
C SER A 97 18.27 10.05 0.32
N PHE A 98 18.61 8.91 -0.28
CA PHE A 98 17.66 7.85 -0.60
C PHE A 98 17.17 7.14 0.67
N VAL A 99 17.98 7.14 1.73
CA VAL A 99 17.61 6.68 3.07
C VAL A 99 17.33 7.92 3.93
N PRO A 100 16.06 8.27 4.16
CA PRO A 100 15.69 9.35 5.08
C PRO A 100 15.93 8.92 6.53
N ASP A 101 16.09 9.89 7.42
CA ASP A 101 16.07 9.67 8.87
C ASP A 101 14.70 10.06 9.46
N SER A 102 14.42 9.65 10.69
CA SER A 102 13.13 9.93 11.34
C SER A 102 12.87 11.45 11.47
N ALA A 103 13.91 12.27 11.65
CA ALA A 103 13.80 13.73 11.78
C ALA A 103 13.32 14.41 10.48
N SER A 104 13.90 14.05 9.34
CA SER A 104 13.47 14.61 8.06
C SER A 104 12.12 14.06 7.60
N THR A 105 11.83 12.79 7.89
CA THR A 105 10.53 12.17 7.61
C THR A 105 9.43 12.80 8.47
N ALA A 106 9.69 13.05 9.75
CA ALA A 106 8.76 13.74 10.63
C ALA A 106 8.49 15.18 10.17
N THR A 107 9.52 15.89 9.67
CA THR A 107 9.34 17.24 9.10
C THR A 107 8.48 17.18 7.84
N ALA A 108 8.71 16.21 6.95
CA ALA A 108 7.90 16.04 5.74
C ALA A 108 6.44 15.67 6.07
N LEU A 109 6.20 14.78 7.03
CA LEU A 109 4.86 14.38 7.46
C LEU A 109 4.11 15.53 8.16
N SER A 110 4.80 16.29 9.01
CA SER A 110 4.18 17.36 9.78
C SER A 110 3.96 18.63 8.97
N SER A 111 4.92 19.03 8.12
CA SER A 111 4.86 20.32 7.41
C SER A 111 4.53 20.21 5.92
N GLY A 112 4.63 19.00 5.33
CA GLY A 112 4.54 18.78 3.89
C GLY A 112 5.81 19.13 3.12
N VAL A 113 6.89 19.56 3.81
CA VAL A 113 8.14 19.98 3.18
C VAL A 113 9.25 18.96 3.44
N LYS A 114 9.86 18.45 2.37
CA LYS A 114 11.04 17.57 2.45
C LYS A 114 12.27 18.41 2.81
N THR A 115 13.12 17.89 3.69
CA THR A 115 14.31 18.61 4.19
C THR A 115 15.58 17.77 4.02
N HIS A 116 16.66 18.13 4.68
CA HIS A 116 17.90 17.34 4.70
C HIS A 116 17.88 16.36 5.87
N SER A 117 18.63 15.27 5.78
CA SER A 117 18.74 14.33 6.90
C SER A 117 19.38 15.02 8.11
N GLY A 118 18.86 14.77 9.30
CA GLY A 118 19.28 15.36 10.57
C GLY A 118 18.66 16.74 10.86
N VAL A 119 17.72 17.20 10.04
CA VAL A 119 17.08 18.52 10.19
C VAL A 119 15.61 18.36 10.58
N ILE A 120 15.21 19.08 11.63
CA ILE A 120 13.83 19.13 12.12
C ILE A 120 13.28 20.54 11.90
N GLY A 121 12.10 20.64 11.28
CA GLY A 121 11.33 21.89 11.24
C GLY A 121 11.94 23.01 10.38
N LEU A 122 12.84 22.69 9.46
CA LEU A 122 13.42 23.66 8.51
C LEU A 122 13.27 23.17 7.07
N GLU A 123 13.14 24.11 6.14
CA GLU A 123 13.13 23.83 4.71
C GLU A 123 14.49 23.28 4.25
N ALA A 124 14.57 22.72 3.03
CA ALA A 124 15.82 22.19 2.47
C ALA A 124 16.97 23.22 2.45
N ASN A 125 16.66 24.51 2.32
CA ASN A 125 17.66 25.59 2.37
C ASN A 125 18.14 25.92 3.79
N LYS A 126 17.57 25.29 4.84
CA LYS A 126 17.86 25.50 6.27
C LYS A 126 17.66 26.93 6.79
N THR A 127 17.10 27.83 5.98
CA THR A 127 16.93 29.25 6.30
C THR A 127 15.56 29.59 6.87
N LYS A 128 14.56 28.75 6.64
CA LYS A 128 13.17 29.02 6.99
C LYS A 128 12.58 27.89 7.81
N VAL A 129 11.91 28.26 8.89
CA VAL A 129 11.15 27.36 9.76
C VAL A 129 9.89 26.93 9.02
N THR A 130 9.67 25.62 8.96
CA THR A 130 8.48 25.04 8.34
C THR A 130 7.34 25.02 9.34
N GLU A 131 6.17 25.48 8.93
CA GLU A 131 4.97 25.42 9.75
C GLU A 131 4.35 24.02 9.66
N SER A 132 4.24 23.36 10.80
CA SER A 132 3.60 22.06 10.96
C SER A 132 2.07 22.16 10.87
N ILE A 133 1.43 21.05 10.52
CA ILE A 133 -0.03 20.91 10.51
C ILE A 133 -0.60 21.16 11.91
N THR A 134 0.12 20.75 12.94
CA THR A 134 -0.21 20.97 14.36
C THR A 134 -0.25 22.46 14.68
N GLU A 135 0.72 23.25 14.21
CA GLU A 135 0.73 24.72 14.37
C GLU A 135 -0.43 25.37 13.60
N LYS A 136 -0.64 24.98 12.35
CA LYS A 136 -1.78 25.47 11.53
C LYS A 136 -3.12 25.20 12.21
N LEU A 137 -3.30 24.00 12.75
CA LEU A 137 -4.51 23.61 13.46
C LEU A 137 -4.65 24.34 14.81
N LYS A 138 -3.55 24.63 15.50
CA LYS A 138 -3.56 25.46 16.72
C LYS A 138 -4.08 26.86 16.41
N LEU A 139 -3.55 27.48 15.36
CA LEU A 139 -3.94 28.82 14.90
C LEU A 139 -5.41 28.85 14.46
N ALA A 140 -5.90 27.76 13.86
CA ALA A 140 -7.31 27.57 13.53
C ALA A 140 -8.21 27.27 14.76
N GLY A 141 -7.66 27.32 15.98
CA GLY A 141 -8.42 27.14 17.22
C GLY A 141 -8.75 25.67 17.56
N LYS A 142 -8.09 24.69 16.94
CA LYS A 142 -8.28 23.27 17.25
C LYS A 142 -7.49 22.87 18.50
N LYS A 143 -8.04 21.92 19.25
CA LYS A 143 -7.34 21.26 20.36
C LYS A 143 -6.36 20.24 19.78
N LEU A 144 -5.18 20.16 20.39
CA LEU A 144 -4.09 19.28 19.97
C LEU A 144 -3.72 18.39 21.14
N GLU A 145 -3.54 17.12 20.84
CA GLU A 145 -3.03 16.09 21.74
C GLU A 145 -1.99 15.32 20.93
N LEU A 146 -0.75 15.31 21.43
CA LEU A 146 0.41 14.65 20.81
C LEU A 146 0.66 13.33 21.51
#